data_AF-U6D0M3-F1
#
_entry.id   AF-U6D0M3-F1
#
_cell.length_a   1.000
_cell.length_b   1.000
_cell.length_c   1.000
_cell.angle_alpha   90.00
_cell.angle_beta   90.00
_cell.angle_gamma   90.00
#
_symmetry.space_group_name_H-M   'P 1'
#
loop_
_entity.id
_entity.type
_entity.pdbx_description
1 polymer ?
#
loop_
_entity_poly.entity_id
_entity_poly.type
_entity_poly.pdbx_seq_one_letter_code
_entity_poly.pdbx_strand_id
1 'polypeptide(L)'
;GRLGVLQQLQQQSHELQEVLGETERFLSQVLGRVQRLLPPWQVQTRKMKAVYLVLNQCSVSATHKCLIAEGWCAASDLPALQQVLRDGSSEAGVSAVVHRIPCRDLPPTLIRTNRFTASFQGIVDAYGVGRYQEVNPAPYTIITFPFLFAVMFGDVGHGLLMFLFALAMVLAEDRPAVKAARNEIWRTFFTGRYLLLLMGLFSVYTGFIYNECFSRATTIFPSGWSVAAMATQSGWSDTFLAEHPLLTLDPAVSGVFLGPYPFGIDPVWSLAVNHLSFLNSFKMKMSVILGVTHMTFGVVLGVFNHVHFGQWHRLLLETLPELIFLLGLFGYLVFLVIYKWLCISVTSAATAPSILIH
;
A
#
# COMPACT_ATOMS: atom_id res chain seq x y z
N GLY A 1 41.61 -10.35 71.01
CA GLY A 1 42.04 -9.00 70.57
C GLY A 1 41.41 -8.68 69.22
N ARG A 2 41.09 -7.40 68.94
CA ARG A 2 40.42 -6.95 67.69
C ARG A 2 41.05 -7.51 66.41
N LEU A 3 42.36 -7.74 66.39
CA LEU A 3 43.10 -8.33 65.27
C LEU A 3 42.68 -9.79 64.94
N GLY A 4 42.42 -10.61 65.96
CA GLY A 4 41.96 -11.99 65.74
C GLY A 4 40.53 -12.07 65.21
N VAL A 5 39.67 -11.13 65.62
CA VAL A 5 38.30 -11.00 65.09
C VAL A 5 38.35 -10.53 63.63
N LEU A 6 39.26 -9.63 63.27
CA LEU A 6 39.46 -9.19 61.88
C LEU A 6 39.95 -10.33 60.96
N GLN A 7 40.89 -11.16 61.42
CA GLN A 7 41.36 -12.31 60.65
C GLN A 7 40.24 -13.35 60.45
N GLN A 8 39.43 -13.60 61.49
CA GLN A 8 38.29 -14.51 61.38
C GLN A 8 37.22 -13.98 60.41
N LEU A 9 36.94 -12.67 60.43
CA LEU A 9 36.03 -12.05 59.46
C LEU A 9 36.58 -12.07 58.03
N GLN A 10 37.89 -11.88 57.83
CA GLN A 10 38.52 -12.01 56.51
C GLN A 10 38.43 -13.44 55.97
N GLN A 11 38.64 -14.44 56.83
CA GLN A 11 38.52 -15.84 56.43
C GLN A 11 37.07 -16.20 56.08
N GLN A 12 36.10 -15.79 56.90
CA GLN A 12 34.68 -15.95 56.57
C GLN A 12 34.28 -15.22 55.29
N SER A 13 34.82 -14.03 55.04
CA SER A 13 34.58 -13.31 53.78
C SER A 13 35.15 -14.06 52.58
N HIS A 14 36.30 -14.73 52.73
CA HIS A 14 36.92 -15.50 51.65
C HIS A 14 36.13 -16.77 51.35
N GLU A 15 35.73 -17.51 52.38
CA GLU A 15 34.87 -18.69 52.25
C GLU A 15 33.52 -18.34 51.60
N LEU A 16 32.91 -17.21 51.99
CA LEU A 16 31.68 -16.73 51.38
C LEU A 16 31.87 -16.36 49.90
N GLN A 17 33.00 -15.77 49.53
CA GLN A 17 33.30 -15.45 48.13
C GLN A 17 33.50 -16.71 47.28
N GLU A 18 34.12 -17.74 47.84
CA GLU A 18 34.30 -19.02 47.14
C GLU A 18 32.96 -19.73 46.92
N VAL A 19 32.11 -19.79 47.97
CA VAL A 19 30.75 -20.34 47.86
C VAL A 19 29.90 -19.53 46.87
N LEU A 20 30.01 -18.20 46.88
CA LEU A 20 29.33 -17.35 45.90
C LEU A 20 29.80 -17.67 44.47
N GLY A 21 31.11 -17.83 44.26
CA GLY A 21 31.66 -18.21 42.95
C GLY A 21 31.17 -19.57 42.45
N GLU A 22 31.12 -20.58 43.31
CA GLU A 22 30.61 -21.91 42.94
C GLU A 22 29.10 -21.88 42.63
N THR A 23 28.32 -21.14 43.41
CA THR A 23 26.88 -20.98 43.16
C THR A 23 26.59 -20.25 41.86
N GLU A 24 27.35 -19.21 41.52
CA GLU A 24 27.23 -18.50 40.24
C GLU A 24 27.58 -19.40 39.04
N ARG A 25 28.64 -20.23 39.16
CA ARG A 25 29.01 -21.19 38.11
C ARG A 25 27.93 -22.26 37.94
N PHE A 26 27.42 -22.81 39.03
CA PHE A 26 26.34 -23.79 39.00
C PHE A 26 25.08 -23.17 38.36
N LEU A 27 24.69 -21.96 38.77
CA LEU A 27 23.57 -21.23 38.18
C LEU A 27 23.77 -21.02 36.67
N SER A 28 24.98 -20.61 36.25
CA SER A 28 25.30 -20.40 34.83
C SER A 28 25.22 -21.69 34.02
N GLN A 29 25.65 -22.83 34.58
CA GLN A 29 25.51 -24.13 33.92
C GLN A 29 24.05 -24.56 33.78
N VAL A 30 23.24 -24.37 34.83
CA VAL A 30 21.81 -24.67 34.82
C VAL A 30 21.10 -23.77 33.82
N LEU A 31 21.35 -22.45 33.84
CA LEU A 31 20.79 -21.50 32.90
C LEU A 31 21.18 -21.83 31.45
N GLY A 32 22.43 -22.21 31.20
CA GLY A 32 22.89 -22.66 29.89
C GLY A 32 22.15 -23.90 29.40
N ARG A 33 21.83 -24.85 30.29
CA ARG A 33 21.02 -26.03 29.96
C ARG A 33 19.56 -25.65 29.68
N VAL A 34 18.97 -24.80 30.52
CA VAL A 34 17.59 -24.33 30.37
C VAL A 34 17.44 -23.54 29.07
N GLN A 35 18.38 -22.66 28.73
CA GLN A 35 18.33 -21.85 27.50
C GLN A 35 18.26 -22.72 26.24
N ARG A 36 18.90 -23.89 26.23
CA ARG A 36 18.85 -24.84 25.10
C ARG A 36 17.53 -25.61 25.03
N LEU A 37 16.93 -25.94 26.18
CA LEU A 37 15.70 -26.73 26.26
C LEU A 37 14.42 -25.89 26.18
N LEU A 38 14.49 -24.60 26.51
CA LEU A 38 13.32 -23.73 26.62
C LEU A 38 12.60 -23.52 25.27
N PRO A 39 13.27 -23.23 24.12
CA PRO A 39 12.57 -23.02 22.85
C PRO A 39 11.72 -24.21 22.38
N PRO A 40 12.22 -25.46 22.33
CA PRO A 40 11.38 -26.60 21.91
C PRO A 40 10.25 -26.87 22.90
N TRP A 41 10.50 -26.75 24.22
CA TRP A 41 9.45 -26.91 25.23
C TRP A 41 8.35 -25.86 25.10
N GLN A 42 8.70 -24.60 24.85
CA GLN A 42 7.71 -23.54 24.59
C GLN A 42 6.83 -23.87 23.38
N VAL A 43 7.41 -24.38 22.29
CA VAL A 43 6.65 -24.79 21.10
C VAL A 43 5.72 -25.96 21.42
N GLN A 44 6.21 -27.00 22.11
CA GLN A 44 5.42 -28.16 22.50
C GLN A 44 4.24 -27.78 23.40
N THR A 45 4.49 -27.02 24.46
CA THR A 45 3.43 -26.60 25.40
C THR A 45 2.39 -25.72 24.71
N ARG A 46 2.80 -24.80 23.81
CA ARG A 46 1.86 -23.97 23.03
C ARG A 46 1.01 -24.80 22.08
N LYS A 47 1.61 -25.77 21.38
CA LYS A 47 0.88 -26.70 20.50
C LYS A 47 -0.14 -27.53 21.28
N MET A 48 0.29 -28.14 22.39
CA MET A 48 -0.57 -28.95 23.26
C MET A 48 -1.74 -28.12 23.82
N LYS A 49 -1.47 -26.90 24.30
CA LYS A 49 -2.51 -25.96 24.73
C LYS A 49 -3.52 -25.64 23.62
N ALA A 50 -3.05 -25.39 22.40
CA ALA A 50 -3.93 -25.11 21.26
C ALA A 50 -4.82 -26.30 20.92
N VAL A 51 -4.28 -27.53 20.94
CA VAL A 51 -5.06 -28.76 20.71
C VAL A 51 -6.15 -28.91 21.77
N TYR A 52 -5.83 -28.77 23.06
CA TYR A 52 -6.86 -28.84 24.12
C TYR A 52 -7.92 -27.74 24.01
N LEU A 53 -7.54 -26.54 23.56
CA LEU A 53 -8.50 -25.45 23.35
C LEU A 53 -9.50 -25.80 22.23
N VAL A 54 -9.04 -26.42 21.15
CA VAL A 54 -9.92 -26.90 20.06
C VAL A 54 -10.78 -28.08 20.53
N LEU A 55 -10.21 -29.04 21.27
CA LEU A 55 -10.97 -30.17 21.83
C LEU A 55 -12.07 -29.70 22.78
N ASN A 56 -11.83 -28.64 23.55
CA ASN A 56 -12.85 -28.03 24.43
C ASN A 56 -14.02 -27.39 23.66
N GLN A 57 -13.84 -27.05 22.38
CA GLN A 57 -14.92 -26.52 21.53
C GLN A 57 -15.72 -27.63 20.84
N CYS A 58 -15.26 -28.89 20.90
CA CYS A 58 -15.94 -30.02 20.31
C CYS A 58 -17.08 -30.50 21.23
N SER A 59 -18.15 -31.01 20.62
CA SER A 59 -19.22 -31.65 21.37
C SER A 59 -18.87 -33.11 21.66
N VAL A 60 -19.17 -33.56 22.88
CA VAL A 60 -18.92 -34.93 23.32
C VAL A 60 -20.19 -35.75 23.16
N SER A 61 -20.13 -36.81 22.34
CA SER A 61 -21.23 -37.76 22.22
C SER A 61 -21.03 -38.92 23.19
N ALA A 62 -21.85 -38.97 24.23
CA ALA A 62 -21.77 -40.00 25.27
C ALA A 62 -22.13 -41.42 24.75
N THR A 63 -22.95 -41.51 23.71
CA THR A 63 -23.43 -42.78 23.14
C THR A 63 -22.36 -43.51 22.32
N HIS A 64 -21.61 -42.79 21.50
CA HIS A 64 -20.59 -43.37 20.61
C HIS A 64 -19.15 -43.16 21.12
N LYS A 65 -18.97 -42.54 22.30
CA LYS A 65 -17.67 -42.14 22.84
C LYS A 65 -16.81 -41.42 21.79
N CYS A 66 -17.43 -40.54 21.01
CA CYS A 66 -16.77 -39.78 19.95
C CYS A 66 -16.89 -38.27 20.17
N LEU A 67 -15.95 -37.54 19.59
CA LEU A 67 -15.98 -36.08 19.52
C LEU A 67 -16.56 -35.67 18.17
N ILE A 68 -17.50 -34.74 18.20
CA ILE A 68 -18.11 -34.17 17.00
C ILE A 68 -17.74 -32.69 16.95
N ALA A 69 -17.16 -32.27 15.82
CA ALA A 69 -16.76 -30.91 15.58
C ALA A 69 -17.36 -30.41 14.26
N GLU A 70 -17.86 -29.19 14.28
CA GLU A 70 -18.33 -28.47 13.10
C GLU A 70 -17.37 -27.32 12.82
N GLY A 71 -16.98 -27.14 11.56
CA GLY A 71 -16.00 -26.14 11.20
C GLY A 71 -16.04 -25.77 9.72
N TRP A 72 -15.63 -24.55 9.43
CA TRP A 72 -15.55 -24.05 8.06
C TRP A 72 -14.27 -24.54 7.39
N CYS A 73 -14.41 -25.12 6.20
CA CYS A 73 -13.30 -25.55 5.35
C CYS A 73 -13.53 -25.06 3.93
N ALA A 74 -12.47 -24.60 3.27
CA ALA A 74 -12.54 -24.24 1.86
C ALA A 74 -12.86 -25.49 1.02
N ALA A 75 -13.81 -25.38 0.10
CA ALA A 75 -14.22 -26.53 -0.73
C ALA A 75 -13.06 -27.15 -1.53
N SER A 76 -12.05 -26.36 -1.90
CA SER A 76 -10.84 -26.84 -2.57
C SER A 76 -9.92 -27.68 -1.69
N ASP A 77 -9.94 -27.46 -0.37
CA ASP A 77 -8.99 -28.05 0.58
C ASP A 77 -9.58 -29.28 1.27
N LEU A 78 -10.86 -29.58 1.01
CA LEU A 78 -11.58 -30.75 1.54
C LEU A 78 -10.90 -32.10 1.21
N PRO A 79 -10.40 -32.35 -0.02
CA PRO A 79 -9.73 -33.62 -0.33
C PRO A 79 -8.42 -33.79 0.45
N ALA A 80 -7.64 -32.71 0.59
CA ALA A 80 -6.40 -32.73 1.37
C ALA A 80 -6.67 -33.01 2.85
N LEU A 81 -7.73 -32.41 3.40
CA LEU A 81 -8.16 -32.67 4.79
C LEU A 81 -8.55 -34.15 4.98
N GLN A 82 -9.30 -34.72 4.05
CA GLN A 82 -9.71 -36.13 4.11
C GLN A 82 -8.50 -37.08 4.07
N GLN A 83 -7.48 -36.76 3.27
CA GLN A 83 -6.26 -37.54 3.20
C GLN A 83 -5.49 -37.50 4.53
N VAL A 84 -5.25 -36.31 5.08
CA VAL A 84 -4.55 -36.14 6.37
C VAL A 84 -5.27 -36.86 7.51
N LEU A 85 -6.60 -36.84 7.52
CA LEU A 85 -7.39 -37.56 8.52
C LEU A 85 -7.32 -39.07 8.35
N ARG A 86 -7.28 -39.58 7.11
CA ARG A 86 -7.07 -41.02 6.85
C ARG A 86 -5.70 -41.47 7.33
N ASP A 87 -4.66 -40.70 7.03
CA ASP A 87 -3.29 -41.02 7.45
C ASP A 87 -3.20 -41.05 8.99
N GLY A 88 -3.68 -40.00 9.67
CA GLY A 88 -3.72 -39.95 11.14
C GLY A 88 -4.61 -41.02 11.78
N SER A 89 -5.73 -41.39 11.13
CA SER A 89 -6.60 -42.47 11.59
C SER A 89 -5.91 -43.83 11.56
N SER A 90 -5.06 -44.07 10.56
CA SER A 90 -4.34 -45.32 10.38
C SER A 90 -3.24 -45.51 11.42
N GLU A 91 -2.53 -44.43 11.76
CA GLU A 91 -1.49 -44.43 12.79
C GLU A 91 -2.06 -44.65 14.20
N ALA A 92 -3.20 -44.03 14.50
CA ALA A 92 -3.84 -44.12 15.81
C ALA A 92 -4.79 -45.32 15.95
N GLY A 93 -5.15 -46.00 14.86
CA GLY A 93 -6.14 -47.07 14.84
C GLY A 93 -7.58 -46.61 15.13
N VAL A 94 -7.90 -45.33 14.87
CA VAL A 94 -9.20 -44.71 15.19
C VAL A 94 -9.83 -44.14 13.92
N SER A 95 -11.04 -44.56 13.54
CA SER A 95 -11.73 -44.05 12.35
C SER A 95 -12.16 -42.59 12.49
N ALA A 96 -11.60 -41.69 11.67
CA ALA A 96 -12.05 -40.30 11.54
C ALA A 96 -12.77 -40.11 10.20
N VAL A 97 -13.93 -39.44 10.23
CA VAL A 97 -14.77 -39.22 9.03
C VAL A 97 -15.15 -37.75 8.93
N VAL A 98 -15.14 -37.20 7.72
CA VAL A 98 -15.58 -35.83 7.42
C VAL A 98 -16.79 -35.90 6.51
N HIS A 99 -17.87 -35.25 6.93
CA HIS A 99 -19.08 -35.10 6.14
C HIS A 99 -19.37 -33.62 5.87
N ARG A 100 -19.79 -33.32 4.64
CA ARG A 100 -20.28 -31.99 4.29
C ARG A 100 -21.73 -31.86 4.75
N ILE A 101 -21.97 -30.90 5.62
CA ILE A 101 -23.31 -30.60 6.14
C ILE A 101 -23.88 -29.41 5.34
N PRO A 102 -25.12 -29.48 4.82
CA PRO A 102 -25.78 -28.32 4.26
C PRO A 102 -26.10 -27.33 5.38
N CYS A 103 -25.57 -26.11 5.28
CA CYS A 103 -25.78 -25.05 6.27
C CYS A 103 -26.44 -23.83 5.61
N ARG A 104 -27.29 -23.13 6.37
CA ARG A 104 -27.91 -21.86 5.96
C ARG A 104 -27.16 -20.64 6.47
N ASP A 105 -26.22 -20.82 7.38
CA ASP A 105 -25.42 -19.74 7.94
C ASP A 105 -24.44 -19.19 6.90
N LEU A 106 -24.13 -17.91 7.02
CA LEU A 106 -23.19 -17.23 6.14
C LEU A 106 -21.76 -17.74 6.39
N PRO A 107 -21.12 -18.38 5.41
CA PRO A 107 -19.74 -18.83 5.55
C PRO A 107 -18.77 -17.64 5.66
N PRO A 108 -17.62 -17.82 6.34
CA PRO A 108 -16.58 -16.80 6.40
C PRO A 108 -15.91 -16.60 5.04
N THR A 109 -15.46 -15.38 4.77
CA THR A 109 -14.71 -15.03 3.57
C THR A 109 -13.24 -15.42 3.72
N LEU A 110 -12.73 -16.22 2.79
CA LEU A 110 -11.32 -16.60 2.73
C LEU A 110 -10.67 -15.99 1.49
N ILE A 111 -9.69 -15.12 1.70
CA ILE A 111 -8.90 -14.52 0.63
C ILE A 111 -7.48 -15.09 0.69
N ARG A 112 -7.07 -15.77 -0.37
CA ARG A 112 -5.72 -16.33 -0.47
C ARG A 112 -4.74 -15.21 -0.81
N THR A 113 -3.88 -14.89 0.14
CA THR A 113 -2.83 -13.90 -0.03
C THR A 113 -1.49 -14.58 -0.31
N ASN A 114 -0.66 -13.93 -1.12
CA ASN A 114 0.74 -14.28 -1.27
C ASN A 114 1.60 -13.26 -0.51
N ARG A 115 2.93 -13.42 -0.53
CA ARG A 115 3.85 -12.52 0.18
C ARG A 115 3.74 -11.06 -0.26
N PHE A 116 3.32 -10.82 -1.50
CA PHE A 116 3.17 -9.50 -2.11
C PHE A 116 1.78 -8.89 -1.81
N THR A 117 0.70 -9.65 -2.02
CA THR A 117 -0.68 -9.19 -1.87
C THR A 117 -1.14 -9.09 -0.42
N ALA A 118 -0.45 -9.75 0.53
CA ALA A 118 -0.80 -9.70 1.95
C ALA A 118 -0.83 -8.27 2.51
N SER A 119 0.11 -7.41 2.10
CA SER A 119 0.18 -6.02 2.57
C SER A 119 -1.03 -5.20 2.08
N PHE A 120 -1.41 -5.38 0.81
CA PHE A 120 -2.55 -4.69 0.21
C PHE A 120 -3.88 -5.19 0.77
N GLN A 121 -4.00 -6.51 0.96
CA GLN A 121 -5.18 -7.11 1.59
C GLN A 121 -5.35 -6.61 3.03
N GLY A 122 -4.26 -6.50 3.79
CA GLY A 122 -4.32 -5.97 5.17
C GLY A 122 -4.85 -4.54 5.25
N ILE A 123 -4.61 -3.69 4.23
CA ILE A 123 -5.17 -2.34 4.16
C ILE A 123 -6.67 -2.37 3.84
N VAL A 124 -7.08 -3.22 2.92
CA VAL A 124 -8.50 -3.41 2.58
C VAL A 124 -9.27 -3.95 3.78
N ASP A 125 -8.76 -4.99 4.43
CA ASP A 125 -9.38 -5.63 5.59
C ASP A 125 -9.46 -4.70 6.80
N ALA A 126 -8.58 -3.70 6.91
CA ALA A 126 -8.61 -2.70 7.96
C ALA A 126 -9.85 -1.80 7.88
N TYR A 127 -10.41 -1.59 6.68
CA TYR A 127 -11.68 -0.89 6.50
C TYR A 127 -12.88 -1.80 6.78
N GLY A 128 -12.79 -3.05 6.38
CA GLY A 128 -13.81 -4.06 6.63
C GLY A 128 -13.57 -5.31 5.81
N VAL A 129 -13.99 -6.45 6.36
CA VAL A 129 -13.93 -7.73 5.64
C VAL A 129 -15.13 -7.84 4.72
N GLY A 130 -14.87 -8.08 3.43
CA GLY A 130 -15.92 -8.22 2.41
C GLY A 130 -16.85 -9.40 2.66
N ARG A 131 -18.08 -9.32 2.12
CA ARG A 131 -19.07 -10.39 2.23
C ARG A 131 -18.64 -11.63 1.45
N TYR A 132 -19.16 -12.79 1.84
CA TYR A 132 -18.92 -14.04 1.13
C TYR A 132 -19.27 -13.91 -0.37
N GLN A 133 -18.31 -14.26 -1.23
CA GLN A 133 -18.38 -14.16 -2.70
C GLN A 133 -18.55 -12.74 -3.27
N GLU A 134 -18.24 -11.71 -2.50
CA GLU A 134 -18.13 -10.35 -3.00
C GLU A 134 -16.82 -10.13 -3.77
N VAL A 135 -16.83 -9.25 -4.77
CA VAL A 135 -15.62 -8.83 -5.49
C VAL A 135 -14.65 -8.17 -4.50
N ASN A 136 -13.47 -8.76 -4.36
CA ASN A 136 -12.39 -8.20 -3.55
C ASN A 136 -11.78 -6.96 -4.25
N PRO A 137 -11.71 -5.79 -3.60
CA PRO A 137 -11.07 -4.61 -4.19
C PRO A 137 -9.53 -4.68 -4.20
N ALA A 138 -8.91 -5.56 -3.39
CA ALA A 138 -7.46 -5.61 -3.20
C ALA A 138 -6.63 -5.74 -4.51
N PRO A 139 -7.03 -6.55 -5.52
CA PRO A 139 -6.31 -6.62 -6.78
C PRO A 139 -6.18 -5.27 -7.50
N TYR A 140 -7.21 -4.43 -7.41
CA TYR A 140 -7.19 -3.09 -8.01
C TYR A 140 -6.39 -2.12 -7.14
N THR A 141 -6.53 -2.21 -5.82
CA THR A 141 -5.79 -1.42 -4.84
C THR A 141 -4.27 -1.58 -4.98
N ILE A 142 -3.77 -2.73 -5.45
CA ILE A 142 -2.33 -2.95 -5.71
C ILE A 142 -1.74 -1.85 -6.60
N ILE A 143 -2.49 -1.38 -7.60
CA ILE A 143 -2.02 -0.36 -8.55
C ILE A 143 -2.62 1.01 -8.25
N THR A 144 -3.93 1.09 -8.02
CA THR A 144 -4.62 2.39 -7.88
C THR A 144 -4.18 3.14 -6.63
N PHE A 145 -3.95 2.46 -5.51
CA PHE A 145 -3.55 3.12 -4.27
C PHE A 145 -2.14 3.74 -4.37
N PRO A 146 -1.08 2.99 -4.76
CA PRO A 146 0.23 3.58 -5.01
C PRO A 146 0.24 4.66 -6.10
N PHE A 147 -0.58 4.52 -7.15
CA PHE A 147 -0.70 5.54 -8.20
C PHE A 147 -1.32 6.84 -7.70
N LEU A 148 -2.42 6.78 -6.95
CA LEU A 148 -3.06 7.97 -6.37
C LEU A 148 -2.14 8.65 -5.35
N PHE A 149 -1.40 7.87 -4.55
CA PHE A 149 -0.35 8.39 -3.69
C PHE A 149 0.71 9.16 -4.50
N ALA A 150 1.19 8.58 -5.60
CA ALA A 150 2.20 9.18 -6.45
C ALA A 150 1.74 10.49 -7.09
N VAL A 151 0.46 10.61 -7.45
CA VAL A 151 -0.11 11.87 -7.97
C VAL A 151 -0.04 12.99 -6.93
N MET A 152 -0.19 12.66 -5.64
CA MET A 152 -0.10 13.60 -4.51
C MET A 152 1.35 13.88 -4.09
N PHE A 153 2.23 12.88 -4.15
CA PHE A 153 3.62 12.91 -3.72
C PHE A 153 4.60 12.87 -4.91
N GLY A 154 4.24 13.50 -6.02
CA GLY A 154 4.99 13.41 -7.27
C GLY A 154 6.28 14.24 -7.25
N ASP A 155 7.39 13.63 -6.82
CA ASP A 155 8.74 14.21 -6.86
C ASP A 155 9.74 13.09 -7.16
N VAL A 156 10.60 13.30 -8.16
CA VAL A 156 11.60 12.31 -8.57
C VAL A 156 12.59 12.03 -7.44
N GLY A 157 13.05 13.07 -6.74
CA GLY A 157 14.08 12.96 -5.71
C GLY A 157 13.58 12.22 -4.47
N HIS A 158 12.46 12.68 -3.91
CA HIS A 158 11.84 12.05 -2.74
C HIS A 158 11.31 10.65 -3.06
N GLY A 159 10.70 10.46 -4.24
CA GLY A 159 10.25 9.16 -4.71
C GLY A 159 11.40 8.14 -4.83
N LEU A 160 12.56 8.58 -5.33
CA LEU A 160 13.75 7.72 -5.45
C LEU A 160 14.28 7.31 -4.07
N LEU A 161 14.32 8.23 -3.09
CA LEU A 161 14.73 7.90 -1.72
C LEU A 161 13.78 6.87 -1.08
N MET A 162 12.47 7.05 -1.24
CA MET A 162 11.47 6.08 -0.78
C MET A 162 11.63 4.72 -1.48
N PHE A 163 11.83 4.71 -2.79
CA PHE A 163 12.05 3.49 -3.56
C PHE A 163 13.30 2.74 -3.11
N LEU A 164 14.44 3.43 -2.94
CA LEU A 164 15.69 2.83 -2.48
C LEU A 164 15.57 2.26 -1.06
N PHE A 165 14.89 2.97 -0.16
CA PHE A 165 14.63 2.49 1.20
C PHE A 165 13.75 1.22 1.18
N ALA A 166 12.68 1.22 0.39
CA ALA A 166 11.81 0.05 0.23
C ALA A 166 12.55 -1.13 -0.42
N LEU A 167 13.34 -0.87 -1.45
CA LEU A 167 14.17 -1.89 -2.12
C LEU A 167 15.18 -2.51 -1.16
N ALA A 168 15.83 -1.71 -0.32
CA ALA A 168 16.73 -2.22 0.71
C ALA A 168 16.03 -3.16 1.70
N MET A 169 14.78 -2.85 2.10
CA MET A 169 13.99 -3.74 2.95
C MET A 169 13.61 -5.06 2.26
N VAL A 170 13.28 -5.01 0.97
CA VAL A 170 12.95 -6.21 0.18
C VAL A 170 14.18 -7.09 -0.01
N LEU A 171 15.34 -6.50 -0.33
CA LEU A 171 16.60 -7.25 -0.49
C LEU A 171 17.13 -7.83 0.84
N ALA A 172 16.86 -7.17 1.96
CA ALA A 172 17.25 -7.63 3.28
C ALA A 172 16.23 -8.61 3.93
N GLU A 173 15.19 -9.02 3.20
CA GLU A 173 14.08 -9.82 3.73
C GLU A 173 14.54 -11.13 4.40
N ASP A 174 15.58 -11.79 3.90
CA ASP A 174 16.05 -13.07 4.44
C ASP A 174 16.92 -12.94 5.69
N ARG A 175 17.34 -11.72 6.08
CA ARG A 175 18.21 -11.53 7.24
C ARG A 175 17.42 -11.67 8.55
N PRO A 176 17.82 -12.58 9.47
CA PRO A 176 17.09 -12.81 10.72
C PRO A 176 17.08 -11.58 11.64
N ALA A 177 18.11 -10.73 11.59
CA ALA A 177 18.17 -9.48 12.36
C ALA A 177 17.04 -8.51 12.00
N VAL A 178 16.65 -8.46 10.72
CA VAL A 178 15.56 -7.60 10.23
C VAL A 178 14.19 -8.14 10.65
N LYS A 179 14.03 -9.47 10.68
CA LYS A 179 12.80 -10.15 11.15
C LYS A 179 12.63 -10.09 12.66
N ALA A 180 13.73 -10.09 13.41
CA ALA A 180 13.74 -10.10 14.88
C ALA A 180 13.56 -8.71 15.49
N ALA A 181 13.64 -7.65 14.70
CA ALA A 181 13.43 -6.28 15.17
C ALA A 181 11.99 -6.12 15.70
N ARG A 182 11.87 -5.79 17.00
CA ARG A 182 10.57 -5.70 17.70
C ARG A 182 9.93 -4.31 17.65
N ASN A 183 10.61 -3.32 17.05
CA ASN A 183 10.10 -1.96 16.99
C ASN A 183 8.79 -1.93 16.19
N GLU A 184 7.72 -1.40 16.77
CA GLU A 184 6.40 -1.40 16.15
C GLU A 184 6.40 -0.65 14.82
N ILE A 185 7.05 0.52 14.78
CA ILE A 185 7.23 1.31 13.57
C ILE A 185 7.91 0.48 12.48
N TRP A 186 9.03 -0.17 12.81
CA TRP A 186 9.77 -1.02 11.87
C TRP A 186 8.92 -2.17 11.34
N ARG A 187 8.13 -2.82 12.22
CA ARG A 187 7.25 -3.92 11.83
C ARG A 187 6.17 -3.47 10.84
N THR A 188 5.61 -2.28 11.02
CA THR A 188 4.63 -1.70 10.09
C THR A 188 5.26 -1.46 8.72
N PHE A 189 6.42 -0.79 8.66
CA PHE A 189 7.14 -0.56 7.40
C PHE A 189 7.56 -1.86 6.71
N PHE A 190 8.08 -2.84 7.46
CA PHE A 190 8.51 -4.12 6.91
C PHE A 190 7.34 -4.96 6.37
N THR A 191 6.19 -4.93 7.05
CA THR A 191 4.96 -5.58 6.58
C THR A 191 4.47 -4.91 5.29
N GLY A 192 4.59 -3.58 5.17
CA GLY A 192 4.21 -2.80 4.00
C GLY A 192 5.28 -2.65 2.90
N ARG A 193 6.37 -3.42 2.93
CA ARG A 193 7.55 -3.18 2.05
C ARG A 193 7.22 -3.15 0.54
N TYR A 194 6.35 -4.04 0.06
CA TYR A 194 5.96 -4.08 -1.35
C TYR A 194 5.07 -2.90 -1.76
N LEU A 195 4.25 -2.40 -0.83
CA LEU A 195 3.42 -1.22 -1.04
C LEU A 195 4.30 0.04 -1.12
N LEU A 196 5.26 0.18 -0.22
CA LEU A 196 6.22 1.29 -0.26
C LEU A 196 7.08 1.27 -1.52
N LEU A 197 7.45 0.07 -1.99
CA LEU A 197 8.20 -0.10 -3.24
C LEU A 197 7.41 0.45 -4.43
N LEU A 198 6.13 0.08 -4.56
CA LEU A 198 5.26 0.59 -5.63
C LEU A 198 4.97 2.09 -5.49
N MET A 199 4.78 2.59 -4.26
CA MET A 199 4.59 4.02 -4.01
C MET A 199 5.80 4.85 -4.44
N GLY A 200 7.01 4.39 -4.10
CA GLY A 200 8.25 5.03 -4.54
C GLY A 200 8.41 4.99 -6.06
N LEU A 201 8.16 3.82 -6.68
CA LEU A 201 8.26 3.66 -8.13
C LEU A 201 7.28 4.57 -8.90
N PHE A 202 6.01 4.62 -8.50
CA PHE A 202 5.04 5.51 -9.13
C PHE A 202 5.32 6.98 -8.83
N SER A 203 5.81 7.32 -7.63
CA SER A 203 6.21 8.70 -7.29
C SER A 203 7.36 9.20 -8.16
N VAL A 204 8.32 8.35 -8.50
CA VAL A 204 9.36 8.66 -9.49
C VAL A 204 8.73 8.92 -10.86
N TYR A 205 7.81 8.05 -11.31
CA TYR A 205 7.11 8.22 -12.59
C TYR A 205 6.30 9.53 -12.65
N THR A 206 5.47 9.83 -11.64
CA THR A 206 4.68 11.07 -11.61
C THR A 206 5.56 12.31 -11.40
N GLY A 207 6.65 12.19 -10.65
CA GLY A 207 7.66 13.25 -10.52
C GLY A 207 8.28 13.62 -11.87
N PHE A 208 8.54 12.63 -12.74
CA PHE A 208 8.98 12.90 -14.10
C PHE A 208 7.90 13.55 -14.97
N ILE A 209 6.62 13.17 -14.79
CA ILE A 209 5.49 13.82 -15.48
C ILE A 209 5.36 15.29 -15.05
N TYR A 210 5.51 15.59 -13.76
CA TYR A 210 5.52 16.98 -13.27
C TYR A 210 6.82 17.72 -13.59
N ASN A 211 7.88 16.99 -13.96
CA ASN A 211 9.22 17.50 -14.15
C ASN A 211 9.74 18.24 -12.90
N GLU A 212 9.55 17.65 -11.72
CA GLU A 212 10.00 18.18 -10.44
C GLU A 212 10.95 17.18 -9.77
N CYS A 213 12.21 17.60 -9.56
CA CYS A 213 13.22 16.86 -8.81
C CYS A 213 13.81 17.78 -7.74
N PHE A 214 13.47 17.56 -6.46
CA PHE A 214 13.87 18.45 -5.35
C PHE A 214 13.55 19.94 -5.63
N SER A 215 12.35 20.21 -6.16
CA SER A 215 11.90 21.56 -6.56
C SER A 215 12.70 22.20 -7.71
N ARG A 216 13.42 21.39 -8.50
CA ARG A 216 14.08 21.84 -9.73
C ARG A 216 13.60 21.05 -10.94
N ALA A 217 13.38 21.75 -12.05
CA ALA A 217 13.05 21.10 -13.31
C ALA A 217 14.29 20.53 -14.00
N THR A 218 14.10 19.39 -14.67
CA THR A 218 15.13 18.73 -15.47
C THR A 218 14.91 19.02 -16.95
N THR A 219 15.97 19.43 -17.66
CA THR A 219 15.94 19.68 -19.11
C THR A 219 16.31 18.40 -19.85
N ILE A 220 15.33 17.52 -20.09
CA ILE A 220 15.53 16.25 -20.80
C ILE A 220 15.48 16.46 -22.32
N PHE A 221 14.53 17.26 -22.79
CA PHE A 221 14.30 17.62 -24.19
C PHE A 221 14.43 19.13 -24.37
N PRO A 222 14.63 19.63 -25.61
CA PRO A 222 14.53 21.06 -25.88
C PRO A 222 13.15 21.59 -25.49
N SER A 223 13.10 22.78 -24.90
CA SER A 223 11.85 23.44 -24.54
C SER A 223 11.01 23.74 -25.79
N GLY A 224 9.69 23.64 -25.66
CA GLY A 224 8.74 24.05 -26.70
C GLY A 224 8.60 25.56 -26.79
N TRP A 225 9.15 26.31 -25.83
CA TRP A 225 9.16 27.77 -25.80
C TRP A 225 10.51 28.32 -26.25
N SER A 226 10.49 29.28 -27.17
CA SER A 226 11.69 29.95 -27.64
C SER A 226 11.66 31.45 -27.30
N VAL A 227 12.57 31.86 -26.42
CA VAL A 227 12.73 33.28 -26.03
C VAL A 227 13.43 34.06 -27.15
N ALA A 228 14.31 33.41 -27.91
CA ALA A 228 15.03 34.03 -29.02
C ALA A 228 14.07 34.50 -30.13
N ALA A 229 13.07 33.69 -30.50
CA ALA A 229 12.10 34.10 -31.52
C ALA A 229 11.30 35.33 -31.05
N MET A 230 10.92 35.38 -29.77
CA MET A 230 10.27 36.56 -29.19
C MET A 230 11.17 37.78 -29.33
N ALA A 231 12.40 37.73 -28.81
CA ALA A 231 13.32 38.87 -28.86
C ALA A 231 13.57 39.39 -30.30
N THR A 232 13.68 38.49 -31.28
CA THR A 232 13.87 38.87 -32.69
C THR A 232 12.64 39.49 -33.35
N GLN A 233 11.43 39.08 -32.98
CA GLN A 233 10.19 39.53 -33.62
C GLN A 233 9.57 40.74 -32.91
N SER A 234 9.68 40.82 -31.59
CA SER A 234 9.19 41.95 -30.80
C SER A 234 10.20 43.09 -30.69
N GLY A 235 11.41 42.93 -31.20
CA GLY A 235 12.43 43.98 -31.23
C GLY A 235 12.84 44.45 -29.83
N TRP A 236 12.99 43.52 -28.87
CA TRP A 236 13.45 43.86 -27.53
C TRP A 236 14.86 44.47 -27.60
N SER A 237 14.95 45.79 -27.41
CA SER A 237 16.23 46.51 -27.33
C SER A 237 16.88 46.32 -25.96
N ASP A 238 18.20 46.51 -25.89
CA ASP A 238 18.95 46.46 -24.62
C ASP A 238 18.40 47.46 -23.59
N THR A 239 17.86 48.59 -24.05
CA THR A 239 17.18 49.58 -23.20
C THR A 239 15.86 49.05 -22.65
N PHE A 240 15.07 48.32 -23.44
CA PHE A 240 13.79 47.75 -23.01
C PHE A 240 14.01 46.65 -21.95
N LEU A 241 15.04 45.81 -22.14
CA LEU A 241 15.43 44.78 -21.18
C LEU A 241 15.94 45.37 -19.85
N ALA A 242 16.59 46.54 -19.90
CA ALA A 242 17.02 47.26 -18.70
C ALA A 242 15.86 47.89 -17.92
N GLU A 243 14.80 48.33 -18.62
CA GLU A 243 13.63 48.96 -18.01
C GLU A 243 12.58 47.95 -17.50
N HIS A 244 12.46 46.77 -18.12
CA HIS A 244 11.43 45.77 -17.81
C HIS A 244 12.05 44.48 -17.23
N PRO A 245 12.07 44.31 -15.90
CA PRO A 245 12.66 43.11 -15.26
C PRO A 245 11.81 41.84 -15.44
N LEU A 246 10.53 41.98 -15.82
CA LEU A 246 9.62 40.87 -16.07
C LEU A 246 9.19 40.90 -17.53
N LEU A 247 9.50 39.82 -18.24
CA LEU A 247 9.19 39.66 -19.66
C LEU A 247 8.01 38.70 -19.82
N THR A 248 7.10 39.04 -20.73
CA THR A 248 5.98 38.19 -21.12
C THR A 248 6.26 37.57 -22.48
N LEU A 249 6.05 36.27 -22.60
CA LEU A 249 6.12 35.54 -23.87
C LEU A 249 4.71 35.45 -24.44
N ASP A 250 4.49 36.05 -25.61
CA ASP A 250 3.22 35.95 -26.30
C ASP A 250 3.20 34.70 -27.20
N PRO A 251 2.35 33.69 -26.91
CA PRO A 251 2.26 32.49 -27.74
C PRO A 251 1.64 32.75 -29.13
N ALA A 252 1.06 33.93 -29.39
CA ALA A 252 0.51 34.26 -30.71
C ALA A 252 1.60 34.64 -31.73
N VAL A 253 2.79 35.00 -31.25
CA VAL A 253 3.93 35.39 -32.07
C VAL A 253 4.59 34.14 -32.68
N SER A 254 4.90 34.22 -33.98
CA SER A 254 5.35 33.05 -34.75
C SER A 254 6.68 32.50 -34.22
N GLY A 255 6.75 31.19 -33.95
CA GLY A 255 7.97 30.54 -33.47
C GLY A 255 8.25 30.68 -31.96
N VAL A 256 7.45 31.45 -31.20
CA VAL A 256 7.58 31.51 -29.73
C VAL A 256 7.13 30.21 -29.08
N PHE A 257 6.04 29.62 -29.55
CA PHE A 257 5.57 28.29 -29.16
C PHE A 257 5.67 27.32 -30.34
N LEU A 258 6.61 26.38 -30.24
CA LEU A 258 6.91 25.39 -31.29
C LEU A 258 6.06 24.10 -31.15
N GLY A 259 5.47 23.88 -29.98
CA GLY A 259 4.62 22.73 -29.69
C GLY A 259 4.70 22.28 -28.22
N PRO A 260 3.86 21.31 -27.81
CA PRO A 260 3.89 20.76 -26.47
C PRO A 260 5.19 19.99 -26.21
N TYR A 261 5.65 20.02 -24.96
CA TYR A 261 6.83 19.28 -24.53
C TYR A 261 6.57 17.76 -24.65
N PRO A 262 7.49 16.96 -25.22
CA PRO A 262 7.21 15.55 -25.52
C PRO A 262 6.88 14.67 -24.31
N PHE A 263 7.40 15.00 -23.12
CA PHE A 263 7.23 14.18 -21.93
C PHE A 263 7.18 15.01 -20.64
N GLY A 264 6.00 15.12 -20.04
CA GLY A 264 5.80 15.89 -18.81
C GLY A 264 5.66 17.40 -19.05
N ILE A 265 5.94 18.20 -18.03
CA ILE A 265 5.81 19.66 -18.08
C ILE A 265 7.10 20.31 -18.57
N ASP A 266 6.97 21.32 -19.43
CA ASP A 266 8.11 22.06 -19.98
C ASP A 266 8.94 22.71 -18.86
N PRO A 267 10.28 22.52 -18.85
CA PRO A 267 11.18 23.12 -17.86
C PRO A 267 11.08 24.64 -17.73
N VAL A 268 10.68 25.35 -18.79
CA VAL A 268 10.54 26.81 -18.79
C VAL A 268 9.54 27.28 -17.73
N TRP A 269 8.52 26.48 -17.41
CA TRP A 269 7.57 26.81 -16.35
C TRP A 269 8.22 26.88 -14.96
N SER A 270 9.31 26.16 -14.69
CA SER A 270 10.02 26.26 -13.41
C SER A 270 10.73 27.60 -13.22
N LEU A 271 11.02 28.32 -14.30
CA LEU A 271 11.65 29.64 -14.28
C LEU A 271 10.61 30.77 -14.28
N ALA A 272 9.37 30.47 -14.64
CA ALA A 272 8.34 31.47 -14.85
C ALA A 272 7.72 31.96 -13.53
N VAL A 273 7.45 33.26 -13.42
CA VAL A 273 6.81 33.85 -12.23
C VAL A 273 5.34 33.39 -12.12
N ASN A 274 4.66 33.15 -13.24
CA ASN A 274 3.27 32.70 -13.31
C ASN A 274 3.10 31.16 -13.24
N HIS A 275 4.13 30.41 -12.87
CA HIS A 275 4.10 28.93 -12.83
C HIS A 275 2.97 28.37 -11.95
N LEU A 276 2.70 29.00 -10.80
CA LEU A 276 1.65 28.56 -9.88
C LEU A 276 0.26 28.62 -10.54
N SER A 277 -0.01 29.65 -11.34
CA SER A 277 -1.31 29.81 -12.01
C SER A 277 -1.55 28.68 -13.01
N PHE A 278 -0.53 28.36 -13.82
CA PHE A 278 -0.57 27.27 -14.78
C PHE A 278 -0.70 25.89 -14.09
N LEU A 279 0.19 25.59 -13.14
CA LEU A 279 0.24 24.30 -12.46
C LEU A 279 -1.01 24.04 -11.63
N ASN A 280 -1.55 25.06 -10.94
CA ASN A 280 -2.78 24.89 -10.15
C ASN A 280 -3.98 24.60 -11.06
N SER A 281 -4.10 25.30 -12.21
CA SER A 281 -5.17 25.03 -13.17
C SER A 281 -5.07 23.61 -13.74
N PHE A 282 -3.86 23.15 -14.05
CA PHE A 282 -3.60 21.80 -14.54
C PHE A 282 -3.90 20.73 -13.47
N LYS A 283 -3.32 20.85 -12.28
CA LYS A 283 -3.48 19.89 -11.17
C LYS A 283 -4.94 19.76 -10.73
N MET A 284 -5.69 20.88 -10.68
CA MET A 284 -7.12 20.85 -10.35
C MET A 284 -7.96 20.11 -11.41
N LYS A 285 -7.70 20.35 -12.70
CA LYS A 285 -8.43 19.65 -13.78
C LYS A 285 -8.10 18.17 -13.81
N MET A 286 -6.82 17.83 -13.67
CA MET A 286 -6.35 16.45 -13.65
C MET A 286 -6.92 15.67 -12.45
N SER A 287 -6.99 16.28 -11.26
CA SER A 287 -7.57 15.62 -10.07
C SER A 287 -9.05 15.30 -10.24
N VAL A 288 -9.83 16.18 -10.88
CA VAL A 288 -11.24 15.91 -11.21
C VAL A 288 -11.36 14.74 -12.18
N ILE A 289 -10.54 14.70 -13.24
CA ILE A 289 -10.57 13.60 -14.22
C ILE A 289 -10.25 12.26 -13.57
N LEU A 290 -9.20 12.19 -12.75
CA LEU A 290 -8.83 10.97 -12.03
C LEU A 290 -9.91 10.56 -11.03
N GLY A 291 -10.47 11.52 -10.28
CA GLY A 291 -11.52 11.26 -9.29
C GLY A 291 -12.78 10.67 -9.91
N VAL A 292 -13.30 11.29 -10.98
CA VAL A 292 -14.51 10.81 -11.67
C VAL A 292 -14.28 9.44 -12.30
N THR A 293 -13.11 9.22 -12.91
CA THR A 293 -12.76 7.92 -13.50
C THR A 293 -12.68 6.81 -12.43
N HIS A 294 -12.04 7.09 -11.28
CA HIS A 294 -11.91 6.15 -10.18
C HIS A 294 -13.25 5.81 -9.52
N MET A 295 -14.11 6.81 -9.30
CA MET A 295 -15.47 6.59 -8.77
C MET A 295 -16.33 5.79 -9.75
N THR A 296 -16.30 6.12 -11.04
CA THR A 296 -17.03 5.39 -12.09
C THR A 296 -16.58 3.93 -12.14
N PHE A 297 -15.28 3.67 -12.03
CA PHE A 297 -14.74 2.32 -11.95
C PHE A 297 -15.30 1.54 -10.73
N GLY A 298 -15.41 2.19 -9.57
CA GLY A 298 -16.03 1.59 -8.38
C GLY A 298 -17.48 1.16 -8.58
N VAL A 299 -18.31 2.02 -9.19
CA VAL A 299 -19.71 1.69 -9.52
C VAL A 299 -19.80 0.52 -10.51
N VAL A 300 -18.91 0.48 -11.51
CA VAL A 300 -18.82 -0.64 -12.46
C VAL A 300 -18.45 -1.95 -11.78
N LEU A 301 -17.61 -1.95 -10.74
CA LEU A 301 -17.34 -3.16 -9.95
C LEU A 301 -18.60 -3.66 -9.21
N GLY A 302 -19.45 -2.74 -8.76
CA GLY A 302 -20.75 -3.07 -8.15
C GLY A 302 -21.68 -3.83 -9.10
N VAL A 303 -21.64 -3.54 -10.40
CA VAL A 303 -22.43 -4.26 -11.42
C VAL A 303 -22.09 -5.75 -11.43
N PHE A 304 -20.81 -6.12 -11.35
CA PHE A 304 -20.40 -7.53 -11.31
C PHE A 304 -20.93 -8.26 -10.08
N ASN A 305 -20.99 -7.58 -8.92
CA ASN A 305 -21.59 -8.14 -7.71
C ASN A 305 -23.08 -8.42 -7.91
N HIS A 306 -23.87 -7.45 -8.41
CA HIS A 306 -25.31 -7.65 -8.61
C HIS A 306 -25.62 -8.75 -9.63
N VAL A 307 -24.82 -8.85 -10.70
CA VAL A 307 -24.94 -9.94 -11.69
C VAL A 307 -24.62 -11.29 -11.06
N HIS A 308 -23.53 -11.39 -10.28
CA HIS A 308 -23.15 -12.65 -9.61
C HIS A 308 -24.21 -13.15 -8.62
N PHE A 309 -24.84 -12.24 -7.87
CA PHE A 309 -25.91 -12.59 -6.92
C PHE A 309 -27.31 -12.68 -7.57
N GLY A 310 -27.45 -12.49 -8.89
CA GLY A 310 -28.72 -12.56 -9.61
C GLY A 310 -29.73 -11.46 -9.27
N GLN A 311 -29.26 -10.32 -8.76
CA GLN A 311 -30.09 -9.21 -8.25
C GLN A 311 -30.37 -8.17 -9.33
N TRP A 312 -31.09 -8.57 -10.40
CA TRP A 312 -31.41 -7.70 -11.54
C TRP A 312 -32.17 -6.42 -11.17
N HIS A 313 -32.99 -6.48 -10.12
CA HIS A 313 -33.74 -5.33 -9.63
C HIS A 313 -32.82 -4.20 -9.15
N ARG A 314 -31.70 -4.52 -8.48
CA ARG A 314 -30.72 -3.52 -8.02
C ARG A 314 -29.95 -2.93 -9.18
N LEU A 315 -29.66 -3.73 -10.20
CA LEU A 315 -29.01 -3.22 -11.40
C LEU A 315 -29.83 -2.08 -12.03
N LEU A 316 -31.14 -2.29 -12.20
CA LEU A 316 -32.01 -1.32 -12.87
C LEU A 316 -32.41 -0.15 -11.96
N LEU A 317 -32.64 -0.37 -10.67
CA LEU A 317 -33.15 0.64 -9.74
C LEU A 317 -32.06 1.41 -8.98
N GLU A 318 -30.86 0.86 -8.83
CA GLU A 318 -29.76 1.43 -8.05
C GLU A 318 -28.61 1.84 -8.98
N THR A 319 -27.97 0.89 -9.65
CA THR A 319 -26.74 1.18 -10.43
C THR A 319 -26.97 2.03 -11.66
N LEU A 320 -28.10 1.86 -12.35
CA LEU A 320 -28.39 2.62 -13.58
C LEU A 320 -28.67 4.10 -13.26
N PRO A 321 -29.55 4.46 -12.30
CA PRO A 321 -29.70 5.85 -11.88
C PRO A 321 -28.41 6.46 -11.35
N GLU A 322 -27.63 5.72 -10.55
CA GLU A 322 -26.35 6.18 -10.01
C GLU A 322 -25.35 6.52 -11.13
N LEU A 323 -25.20 5.63 -12.12
CA LEU A 323 -24.29 5.84 -13.24
C LEU A 323 -24.74 7.00 -14.14
N ILE A 324 -26.05 7.12 -14.42
CA ILE A 324 -26.60 8.23 -15.21
C ILE A 324 -26.36 9.56 -14.49
N PHE A 325 -26.60 9.62 -13.18
CA PHE A 325 -26.36 10.83 -12.40
C PHE A 325 -24.87 11.22 -12.37
N LEU A 326 -24.00 10.25 -12.10
CA LEU A 326 -22.55 10.47 -12.04
C LEU A 326 -21.99 10.93 -13.39
N LEU A 327 -22.33 10.24 -14.48
CA LEU A 327 -21.84 10.59 -15.82
C LEU A 327 -22.50 11.85 -16.37
N GLY A 328 -23.77 12.09 -16.06
CA GLY A 328 -24.50 13.28 -16.50
C GLY A 328 -23.96 14.57 -15.92
N LEU A 329 -23.60 14.59 -14.63
CA LEU A 329 -23.05 15.77 -13.98
C LEU A 329 -21.52 15.84 -14.10
N PHE A 330 -20.83 14.84 -13.56
CA PHE A 330 -19.38 14.87 -13.43
C PHE A 330 -18.68 14.35 -14.69
N GLY A 331 -19.27 13.36 -15.38
CA GLY A 331 -18.76 12.91 -16.67
C GLY A 331 -18.82 14.01 -17.73
N TYR A 332 -19.91 14.79 -17.76
CA TYR A 332 -20.02 15.97 -18.63
C TYR A 332 -18.97 17.04 -18.30
N LEU A 333 -18.70 17.29 -17.02
CA LEU A 333 -17.62 18.19 -16.61
C LEU A 333 -16.25 17.74 -17.13
N VAL A 334 -15.93 16.44 -17.02
CA VAL A 334 -14.70 15.86 -17.57
C VAL A 334 -14.64 16.03 -19.09
N PHE A 335 -15.76 15.80 -19.78
CA PHE A 335 -15.86 16.04 -21.22
C PHE A 335 -15.58 17.50 -21.57
N LEU A 336 -16.15 18.48 -20.86
CA LEU A 336 -15.90 19.91 -21.08
C LEU A 336 -14.42 20.29 -20.88
N VAL A 337 -13.75 19.71 -19.88
CA VAL A 337 -12.32 19.93 -19.63
C VAL A 337 -11.49 19.45 -20.82
N ILE A 338 -11.74 18.23 -21.30
CA ILE A 338 -11.01 17.65 -22.44
C ILE A 338 -11.32 18.43 -23.72
N TYR A 339 -12.58 18.76 -23.97
CA TYR A 339 -13.00 19.57 -25.11
C TYR A 339 -12.30 20.92 -25.13
N LYS A 340 -12.24 21.61 -23.98
CA LYS A 340 -11.53 22.89 -23.86
C LYS A 340 -10.04 22.76 -24.16
N TRP A 341 -9.38 21.68 -23.74
CA TRP A 341 -7.97 21.43 -24.04
C TRP A 341 -7.69 21.17 -25.53
N LEU A 342 -8.63 20.59 -26.27
CA LEU A 342 -8.44 20.25 -27.68
C LEU A 342 -8.85 21.38 -28.64
N CYS A 343 -9.92 22.12 -28.33
CA CYS A 343 -10.53 23.05 -29.28
C CYS A 343 -10.11 24.51 -29.10
N ILE A 344 -9.67 24.93 -27.90
CA ILE A 344 -9.28 26.34 -27.67
C ILE A 344 -7.78 26.50 -27.91
N SER A 345 -7.46 27.25 -28.97
CA SER A 345 -6.10 27.66 -29.28
C SER A 345 -5.85 29.13 -28.92
N VAL A 346 -4.61 29.58 -29.11
CA VAL A 346 -4.15 30.94 -28.78
C VAL A 346 -4.99 32.02 -29.46
N THR A 347 -5.47 31.78 -30.69
CA THR A 347 -6.26 32.75 -31.47
C THR A 347 -7.64 33.02 -30.87
N SER A 348 -8.16 32.13 -30.04
CA SER A 348 -9.45 32.26 -29.35
C SER A 348 -9.32 32.45 -27.84
N ALA A 349 -8.12 32.78 -27.34
CA ALA A 349 -7.83 32.86 -25.91
C ALA A 349 -8.65 33.95 -25.20
N ALA A 350 -8.90 35.09 -25.85
CA ALA A 350 -9.62 36.23 -25.27
C ALA A 350 -11.10 35.94 -24.98
N THR A 351 -11.71 35.03 -25.74
CA THR A 351 -13.13 34.65 -25.61
C THR A 351 -13.31 33.27 -24.97
N ALA A 352 -12.27 32.71 -24.34
CA ALA A 352 -12.31 31.36 -23.80
C ALA A 352 -13.28 31.27 -22.60
N PRO A 353 -14.36 30.47 -22.68
CA PRO A 353 -15.35 30.38 -21.60
C PRO A 353 -14.75 29.76 -20.33
N SER A 354 -15.25 30.19 -19.16
CA SER A 354 -14.89 29.57 -17.89
C SER A 354 -15.62 28.23 -17.76
N ILE A 355 -14.92 27.18 -17.31
CA ILE A 355 -15.55 25.87 -17.07
C ILE A 355 -16.49 25.90 -15.86
N LEU A 356 -16.22 26.80 -14.90
CA LEU A 356 -16.97 26.90 -13.64
C LEU A 356 -18.21 27.80 -13.73
N ILE A 357 -18.22 28.73 -14.68
CA ILE A 357 -19.32 29.68 -14.88
C ILE A 357 -19.96 29.29 -16.21
N HIS A 358 -20.78 28.25 -16.16
CA HIS A 358 -21.68 27.85 -17.22
C HIS A 358 -23.10 27.81 -16.70
#